data_AF-A0A7J6EMN0-F1
#
_entry.id   AF-A0A7J6EMN0-F1
#
_cell.length_a   1.000
_cell.length_b   1.000
_cell.length_c   1.000
_cell.angle_alpha   90.00
_cell.angle_beta   90.00
_cell.angle_gamma   90.00
#
_symmetry.space_group_name_H-M   'P 1'
#
loop_
_entity.id
_entity.type
_entity.pdbx_description
1 polymer ?
#
loop_
_entity_poly.entity_id
_entity_poly.type
_entity_poly.pdbx_seq_one_letter_code
_entity_poly.pdbx_strand_id
1 'polypeptide(L)' 'MSWNQAIIILNSLPECYTEVKTTIKYGRTEITLEEVISALKSKDLELKVERLGHTNGDVNLSRGRPRQKKPWKYSDTG' A
#
# COMPACT_ATOMS: atom_id res chain seq x y z
N MET A 1 8.30 0.14 -30.00
CA MET A 1 9.60 0.00 -29.31
C MET A 1 9.52 0.05 -27.77
N SER A 2 8.43 0.50 -27.16
CA SER A 2 8.30 0.68 -25.69
C SER A 2 8.23 -0.62 -24.87
N TRP A 3 7.69 -1.70 -25.44
CA TRP A 3 7.41 -2.95 -24.70
C TRP A 3 8.68 -3.68 -24.21
N ASN A 4 9.73 -3.73 -25.04
CA ASN A 4 10.97 -4.41 -24.70
C ASN A 4 11.67 -3.77 -23.49
N GLN A 5 11.64 -2.43 -23.41
CA GLN A 5 12.23 -1.69 -22.29
C GLN A 5 11.48 -1.97 -20.98
N ALA A 6 10.14 -2.02 -21.03
CA ALA A 6 9.31 -2.37 -19.90
C ALA A 6 9.65 -3.76 -19.33
N ILE A 7 9.84 -4.77 -20.21
CA ILE A 7 10.21 -6.13 -19.80
C ILE A 7 11.59 -6.19 -19.15
N ILE A 8 12.58 -5.49 -19.70
CA ILE A 8 13.94 -5.45 -19.13
C ILE A 8 13.90 -4.87 -17.71
N ILE A 9 13.14 -3.79 -17.51
CA ILE A 9 12.96 -3.18 -16.18
C ILE A 9 12.30 -4.19 -15.25
N LEU A 10 11.18 -4.81 -15.66
CA LEU A 10 10.47 -5.81 -14.84
C LEU A 10 11.37 -6.97 -14.42
N ASN A 11 12.17 -7.52 -15.34
CA ASN A 11 13.07 -8.63 -15.03
C ASN A 11 14.23 -8.23 -14.10
N SER A 12 14.59 -6.95 -14.06
CA SER A 12 15.63 -6.42 -13.18
C SER A 12 15.15 -6.17 -11.74
N LEU A 13 13.84 -6.29 -11.47
CA LEU A 13 13.27 -6.00 -10.16
C LEU A 13 13.46 -7.15 -9.15
N PRO A 14 13.71 -6.81 -7.87
CA PRO A 14 13.84 -7.80 -6.80
C PRO A 14 12.51 -8.52 -6.51
N GLU A 15 12.59 -9.61 -5.73
CA GLU A 15 11.48 -10.52 -5.48
C GLU A 15 10.30 -9.87 -4.75
N CYS A 16 10.53 -8.80 -3.99
CA CYS A 16 9.46 -8.00 -3.35
C CYS A 16 8.46 -7.39 -4.35
N TYR A 17 8.81 -7.34 -5.64
CA TYR A 17 7.95 -6.84 -6.72
C TYR A 17 7.39 -7.96 -7.59
N THR A 18 7.43 -9.23 -7.15
CA THR A 18 6.97 -10.38 -7.95
C THR A 18 5.51 -10.25 -8.37
N GLU A 19 4.64 -9.76 -7.49
CA GLU A 19 3.24 -9.51 -7.81
C GLU A 19 3.06 -8.48 -8.94
N VAL A 20 3.90 -7.44 -8.95
CA VAL A 20 3.93 -6.44 -10.04
C VAL A 20 4.42 -7.08 -11.34
N LYS A 21 5.45 -7.94 -11.26
CA LYS A 21 5.97 -8.69 -12.41
C LYS A 21 4.91 -9.60 -13.03
N THR A 22 4.20 -10.39 -12.22
CA THR A 22 3.18 -11.33 -12.72
C THR A 22 1.96 -10.60 -13.24
N THR A 23 1.49 -9.57 -12.54
CA THR A 23 0.31 -8.79 -12.95
C THR A 23 0.55 -8.09 -14.27
N ILE A 24 1.73 -7.51 -14.47
CA ILE A 24 2.06 -6.81 -15.71
C ILE A 24 2.31 -7.83 -16.83
N LYS A 25 3.10 -8.88 -16.60
CA LYS A 25 3.45 -9.88 -17.62
C LYS A 25 2.25 -10.69 -18.13
N TYR A 26 1.29 -11.01 -17.26
CA TYR A 26 0.17 -11.90 -17.59
C TYR A 26 -1.19 -11.18 -17.63
N GLY A 27 -1.31 -10.01 -17.03
CA GLY A 27 -2.58 -9.30 -16.89
C GLY A 27 -2.89 -8.28 -17.98
N ARG A 28 -1.92 -7.88 -18.82
CA ARG A 28 -2.13 -6.89 -19.89
C ARG A 28 -1.64 -7.39 -21.25
N THR A 29 -2.44 -7.13 -22.28
CA THR A 29 -2.11 -7.41 -23.69
C THR A 29 -1.13 -6.40 -24.27
N GLU A 30 -1.17 -5.15 -23.79
CA GLU A 30 -0.22 -4.09 -24.14
C GLU A 30 0.28 -3.41 -22.86
N ILE A 31 1.58 -3.14 -22.81
CA ILE A 31 2.25 -2.54 -21.65
C ILE A 31 3.01 -1.32 -22.12
N THR A 32 2.68 -0.17 -21.55
CA THR A 32 3.47 1.05 -21.72
C THR A 32 4.47 1.22 -20.58
N LEU A 33 5.56 1.95 -20.87
CA LEU A 33 6.57 2.26 -19.87
C LEU A 33 6.01 3.09 -18.71
N GLU A 34 5.08 4.00 -19.00
CA GLU A 34 4.44 4.86 -17.99
C GLU A 34 3.60 4.05 -16.98
N GLU A 35 2.89 3.04 -17.46
CA GLU A 35 2.14 2.13 -16.60
C GLU A 35 3.06 1.32 -15.68
N VAL A 36 4.20 0.84 -16.19
CA VAL A 36 5.19 0.14 -15.37
C VAL A 36 5.75 1.07 -14.30
N ILE A 37 6.16 2.29 -14.67
CA ILE A 37 6.70 3.28 -13.71
C ILE A 37 5.66 3.60 -12.63
N SER A 38 4.40 3.80 -13.01
CA SER A 38 3.31 4.12 -12.07
C SER A 38 3.03 2.96 -11.11
N ALA A 39 3.00 1.72 -11.62
CA ALA A 39 2.83 0.53 -10.78
C ALA A 39 3.99 0.37 -9.78
N LEU A 40 5.23 0.62 -10.21
CA LEU A 40 6.39 0.54 -9.33
C LEU A 40 6.37 1.60 -8.23
N LYS A 41 6.01 2.85 -8.57
CA LYS A 41 5.83 3.93 -7.58
C LYS A 41 4.75 3.57 -6.55
N SER A 42 3.64 2.99 -7.01
CA SER A 42 2.56 2.56 -6.12
C SER A 42 3.02 1.46 -5.17
N LYS A 43 3.73 0.44 -5.67
CA LYS A 43 4.21 -0.68 -4.84
C LYS A 43 5.28 -0.24 -3.85
N ASP A 44 6.17 0.66 -4.23
CA ASP A 44 7.17 1.23 -3.31
C ASP A 44 6.50 1.98 -2.15
N LEU A 45 5.40 2.71 -2.41
CA LEU A 45 4.63 3.39 -1.38
C LEU A 45 3.95 2.40 -0.42
N GLU A 46 3.34 1.34 -0.94
CA GLU A 46 2.80 0.24 -0.12
C GLU A 46 3.87 -0.37 0.79
N LEU A 47 5.03 -0.72 0.24
CA LEU A 47 6.13 -1.31 1.00
C LEU A 47 6.65 -0.39 2.10
N LYS A 48 6.68 0.93 1.86
CA LYS A 48 7.03 1.93 2.88
C LYS A 48 5.99 1.97 3.99
N VAL A 49 4.70 1.93 3.66
CA VAL A 49 3.61 1.89 4.64
C VAL A 49 3.63 0.58 5.44
N GLU A 50 3.85 -0.56 4.80
CA GLU A 50 3.97 -1.85 5.49
C GLU A 50 5.13 -1.85 6.49
N ARG A 51 6.29 -1.31 6.11
CA ARG A 51 7.44 -1.18 7.01
C ARG A 51 7.16 -0.26 8.19
N LEU A 52 6.50 0.88 7.96
CA LEU A 52 6.13 1.83 9.02
C LEU A 52 5.01 1.28 9.92
N GLY A 53 4.07 0.53 9.35
CA GLY A 53 2.96 -0.11 10.06
C GLY A 53 3.40 -1.30 10.91
N HIS A 54 4.51 -1.97 10.54
CA HIS A 54 5.05 -3.08 11.32
C HIS A 54 5.85 -2.60 12.54
N THR A 55 6.41 -1.38 12.52
CA THR A 55 7.21 -0.85 13.65
C THR A 55 6.37 -0.15 14.72
N ASN A 56 5.14 0.26 14.41
CA ASN A 56 4.32 1.02 15.36
C ASN A 56 2.85 0.58 15.27
N GLY A 57 2.36 -0.08 16.32
CA GLY A 57 0.92 -0.31 16.57
C GLY A 57 0.10 0.97 16.81
N ASP A 58 0.62 2.14 16.44
CA ASP A 58 -0.01 3.44 16.54
C ASP A 58 0.48 4.31 15.39
N VAL A 59 -0.35 4.56 14.38
CA VAL A 59 -0.84 5.90 14.02
C VAL A 59 -1.55 5.81 12.67
N ASN A 60 -2.88 5.96 12.69
CA ASN A 60 -3.69 6.54 11.61
C ASN A 60 -5.12 6.75 12.14
N LEU A 61 -5.23 7.50 13.24
CA LEU A 61 -6.51 8.08 13.67
C LEU A 61 -6.82 9.34 12.84
N SER A 62 -6.89 9.20 11.52
CA SER A 62 -7.40 10.23 10.62
C SER A 62 -8.93 10.14 10.52
N ARG A 63 -9.62 10.08 11.65
CA ARG A 63 -11.07 10.36 11.73
C ARG A 63 -11.30 11.14 13.01
N GLY A 64 -11.27 12.47 12.89
CA GLY A 64 -11.59 13.37 13.98
C GLY A 64 -12.98 13.07 14.55
N ARG A 65 -13.01 12.53 15.77
CA ARG A 65 -14.08 12.71 16.76
C ARG A 65 -13.45 12.57 18.16
N PRO A 66 -13.45 13.60 19.02
CA PRO A 66 -13.16 13.38 20.42
C PRO A 66 -14.29 12.52 21.00
N ARG A 67 -13.94 11.31 21.45
CA ARG A 67 -14.86 10.43 22.16
C ARG A 67 -15.16 11.05 23.53
N GLN A 68 -16.21 11.85 23.62
CA GLN A 68 -16.77 12.23 24.91
C GLN A 68 -17.32 10.98 25.60
N LYS A 69 -16.50 10.34 26.43
CA LYS A 69 -16.97 9.38 27.43
C LYS A 69 -17.53 10.20 28.60
N LYS A 70 -18.85 10.36 28.65
CA LYS A 70 -19.53 10.71 29.89
C LYS A 70 -19.53 9.45 30.79
N PRO A 71 -19.01 9.52 32.03
CA PRO A 71 -19.11 8.40 32.95
C PRO A 71 -20.55 8.33 33.46
N TRP A 72 -21.22 7.20 33.24
CA TRP A 72 -22.43 6.88 33.99
C TRP A 72 -22.02 6.64 35.43
N LYS A 73 -22.32 7.59 36.33
CA LYS A 73 -22.33 7.29 37.76
C LYS A 73 -23.66 6.64 38.07
N TYR A 74 -23.62 5.36 38.40
CA TYR A 74 -24.70 4.70 39.13
C TYR A 74 -24.67 5.27 40.56
N SER A 75 -25.77 5.86 41.00
CA SER A 75 -25.98 6.23 42.39
C SER A 75 -26.95 5.24 43.00
N ASP A 76 -26.39 4.24 43.70
CA ASP A 76 -27.11 3.54 44.77
C ASP A 76 -27.38 4.55 45.88
N THR A 77 -28.65 4.83 46.14
CA THR A 77 -29.11 5.33 47.43
C THR A 77 -30.04 4.28 47.99
N GLY A 78 -29.54 3.56 48.99
CA GLY A 78 -30.36 2.79 49.92
C GLY A 78 -31.15 3.67 50.87
#